data_AF-A0A2P9D6F8-F1
#
_entry.id   AF-A0A2P9D6F8-F1
#
_cell.length_a   1.000
_cell.length_b   1.000
_cell.length_c   1.000
_cell.angle_alpha   90.00
_cell.angle_beta   90.00
_cell.angle_gamma   90.00
#
_symmetry.space_group_name_H-M   'P 1'
#
loop_
_entity.id
_entity.type
_entity.pdbx_description
1 polymer ?
#
loop_
_entity_poly.entity_id
_entity_poly.type
_entity_poly.pdbx_seq_one_letter_code
_entity_poly.pdbx_strand_id
1 'polypeptide(L)'
;MKKLPPKNELINLRHQSFNYGCKNYIGKKLLDIELKYTNKFNSLLNQEHKLDNIKNHKFFCIVTFEEMKEKLYNIYKTKFQHIVQNPKKYYKKDFY
;
A
#
# COMPACT_ATOMS: atom_id res chain seq x y z
N MET A 1 21.70 26.42 -20.32
CA MET A 1 21.35 25.97 -18.95
C MET A 1 19.83 25.91 -18.82
N LYS A 2 19.23 24.74 -18.52
CA LYS A 2 17.80 24.67 -18.19
C LYS A 2 17.63 25.33 -16.82
N LYS A 3 16.83 26.42 -16.73
CA LYS A 3 16.50 27.08 -15.47
C LYS A 3 15.87 26.05 -14.53
N LEU A 4 16.34 26.00 -13.28
CA LEU A 4 15.69 25.18 -12.26
C LEU A 4 14.24 25.69 -12.08
N PRO A 5 13.25 24.79 -12.00
CA PRO A 5 11.88 25.19 -11.78
C PRO A 5 11.72 25.90 -10.42
N PRO A 6 10.78 26.87 -10.32
CA PRO A 6 10.48 27.56 -9.08
C PRO A 6 10.25 26.59 -7.91
N LYS A 7 10.62 27.01 -6.70
CA LYS A 7 10.55 26.20 -5.48
C LYS A 7 9.17 25.54 -5.24
N ASN A 8 8.09 26.21 -5.64
CA ASN A 8 6.72 25.71 -5.51
C ASN A 8 6.41 24.56 -6.50
N GLU A 9 6.98 24.60 -7.71
CA GLU A 9 6.86 23.51 -8.68
C GLU A 9 7.68 22.28 -8.25
N LEU A 10 8.86 22.49 -7.66
CA LEU A 10 9.67 21.41 -7.08
C LEU A 10 8.97 20.69 -5.93
N ILE A 11 8.22 21.42 -5.09
CA ILE A 11 7.41 20.85 -4.01
C ILE A 11 6.28 20.00 -4.63
N ASN A 12 5.54 20.53 -5.59
CA ASN A 12 4.45 19.80 -6.26
C ASN A 12 4.91 18.50 -6.95
N LEU A 13 6.03 18.55 -7.68
CA LEU A 13 6.59 17.36 -8.34
C LEU A 13 7.01 16.27 -7.34
N ARG A 14 7.53 16.65 -6.17
CA ARG A 14 7.88 15.68 -5.11
C ARG A 14 6.66 15.11 -4.38
N HIS A 15 5.61 15.91 -4.15
CA HIS A 15 4.33 15.40 -3.65
C HIS A 15 3.72 14.39 -4.62
N GLN A 16 3.78 14.65 -5.93
CA GLN A 16 3.34 13.72 -6.96
C GLN A 16 4.16 12.42 -6.95
N SER A 17 5.49 12.51 -6.88
CA SER A 17 6.38 11.34 -6.79
C SER A 17 6.11 10.48 -5.54
N PHE A 18 5.93 11.12 -4.38
CA PHE A 18 5.59 10.43 -3.14
C PHE A 18 4.24 9.72 -3.23
N ASN A 19 3.21 10.41 -3.75
CA ASN A 19 1.88 9.83 -3.95
C ASN A 19 1.92 8.64 -4.91
N TYR A 20 2.70 8.75 -5.99
CA TYR A 20 2.89 7.67 -6.95
C TYR A 20 3.56 6.44 -6.31
N GLY A 21 4.63 6.65 -5.53
CA GLY A 21 5.30 5.59 -4.79
C GLY A 21 4.38 4.87 -3.79
N CYS A 22 3.56 5.64 -3.07
CA CYS A 22 2.58 5.10 -2.12
C CYS A 22 1.50 4.27 -2.85
N LYS A 23 0.95 4.78 -3.96
CA LYS A 23 -0.04 4.06 -4.78
C LYS A 23 0.53 2.75 -5.32
N ASN A 24 1.75 2.75 -5.85
CA ASN A 24 2.39 1.54 -6.37
C ASN A 24 2.64 0.51 -5.27
N TYR A 25 3.10 0.93 -4.09
CA TYR A 25 3.31 0.00 -2.98
C TYR A 25 1.98 -0.61 -2.50
N ILE A 26 0.93 0.22 -2.33
CA ILE A 26 -0.39 -0.27 -1.93
C ILE A 26 -0.92 -1.25 -2.98
N GLY A 27 -0.85 -0.90 -4.27
CA GLY A 27 -1.29 -1.78 -5.36
C GLY A 27 -0.56 -3.12 -5.37
N LYS A 28 0.78 -3.12 -5.22
CA LYS A 28 1.57 -4.35 -5.16
C LYS A 28 1.19 -5.22 -3.96
N LYS A 29 0.99 -4.62 -2.78
CA LYS A 29 0.55 -5.36 -1.58
C LYS A 29 -0.85 -5.95 -1.75
N LEU A 30 -1.78 -5.22 -2.36
CA LEU A 30 -3.12 -5.73 -2.65
C LEU A 30 -3.08 -6.92 -3.62
N LEU A 31 -2.28 -6.81 -4.68
CA LEU A 31 -2.10 -7.89 -5.66
C LEU A 31 -1.50 -9.16 -5.03
N ASP A 32 -0.46 -9.03 -4.21
CA ASP A 32 0.17 -10.17 -3.52
C ASP A 32 -0.84 -10.93 -2.64
N ILE A 33 -1.76 -10.20 -1.98
CA ILE A 33 -2.81 -10.77 -1.14
C ILE A 33 -3.85 -11.50 -2.00
N GLU A 34 -4.33 -10.84 -3.06
CA GLU A 34 -5.32 -11.41 -3.96
C GLU A 34 -4.82 -12.73 -4.55
N LEU A 35 -3.56 -12.77 -5.02
CA LEU A 35 -2.90 -13.99 -5.49
C LEU A 35 -2.85 -15.08 -4.40
N LYS A 36 -2.40 -14.73 -3.19
CA LYS A 36 -2.30 -15.69 -2.07
C LYS A 36 -3.65 -16.35 -1.76
N TYR A 37 -4.72 -15.56 -1.65
CA TYR A 37 -6.03 -16.07 -1.28
C TYR A 37 -6.74 -16.77 -2.45
N THR A 38 -6.55 -16.31 -3.68
CA THR A 38 -7.04 -17.00 -4.88
C THR A 38 -6.43 -18.40 -5.00
N ASN A 39 -5.11 -18.50 -4.83
CA ASN A 39 -4.42 -19.79 -4.87
C ASN A 39 -4.90 -20.72 -3.75
N LYS A 40 -5.10 -20.20 -2.54
CA LYS A 40 -5.63 -20.98 -1.42
C LYS A 40 -7.07 -21.44 -1.68
N PHE A 41 -7.92 -20.59 -2.24
CA PHE A 41 -9.29 -20.95 -2.61
C PHE A 41 -9.31 -22.03 -3.71
N ASN A 42 -8.50 -21.90 -4.76
CA ASN A 42 -8.38 -22.90 -5.81
C ASN A 42 -7.88 -24.26 -5.26
N SER A 43 -6.94 -24.24 -4.32
CA SER A 43 -6.50 -25.47 -3.64
C SER A 43 -7.61 -26.15 -2.87
N LEU A 44 -8.54 -25.40 -2.28
CA LEU A 44 -9.69 -25.96 -1.57
C LEU A 44 -10.75 -26.50 -2.54
N LEU A 45 -10.96 -25.85 -3.69
CA LEU A 45 -11.89 -26.38 -4.71
C LEU A 45 -11.43 -27.73 -5.28
N ASN A 46 -10.12 -27.97 -5.32
CA ASN A 46 -9.53 -29.20 -5.84
C ASN A 46 -9.44 -30.35 -4.83
N GLN A 47 -10.06 -30.21 -3.65
CA GLN A 47 -10.06 -31.21 -2.59
C GLN A 47 -11.50 -31.61 -2.23
N GLU A 48 -11.69 -32.86 -1.78
CA GLU A 48 -12.97 -33.30 -1.25
C GLU A 48 -13.24 -32.58 0.08
N HIS A 49 -14.19 -31.64 0.09
CA HIS A 49 -14.41 -30.73 1.21
C HIS A 49 -15.87 -30.63 1.61
N LYS A 50 -16.09 -30.49 2.93
CA LYS A 50 -17.39 -30.10 3.49
C LYS A 50 -17.62 -28.60 3.27
N LEU A 51 -18.86 -28.21 2.99
CA LEU A 51 -19.31 -26.82 2.78
C LEU A 51 -18.78 -25.84 3.85
N ASP A 52 -18.63 -26.30 5.09
CA ASP A 52 -18.13 -25.50 6.21
C ASP A 52 -16.66 -25.08 6.05
N ASN A 53 -15.81 -25.90 5.41
CA ASN A 53 -14.42 -25.53 5.14
C ASN A 53 -14.33 -24.32 4.21
N ILE A 54 -15.19 -24.29 3.18
CA ILE A 54 -15.26 -23.18 2.21
C ILE A 54 -15.78 -21.91 2.90
N LYS A 55 -16.83 -22.03 3.72
CA LYS A 55 -17.38 -20.90 4.50
C LYS A 55 -16.35 -20.31 5.46
N ASN A 56 -15.67 -21.16 6.24
CA ASN A 56 -14.64 -20.74 7.18
C ASN A 56 -13.47 -20.07 6.46
N HIS A 57 -13.06 -20.60 5.30
CA HIS A 57 -12.01 -19.97 4.51
C HIS A 57 -12.42 -18.58 4.02
N LYS A 58 -13.63 -18.42 3.49
CA LYS A 58 -14.16 -17.13 3.04
C LYS A 58 -14.18 -16.11 4.18
N PHE A 59 -14.64 -16.51 5.37
CA PHE A 59 -14.65 -15.63 6.55
C PHE A 59 -13.23 -15.20 6.94
N PHE A 60 -12.28 -16.14 6.96
CA PHE A 60 -10.88 -15.84 7.24
C PHE A 60 -10.27 -14.83 6.24
N CYS A 61 -10.59 -14.95 4.95
CA CYS A 61 -10.15 -13.99 3.93
C CYS A 61 -10.66 -12.58 4.20
N ILE A 62 -11.96 -12.44 4.54
CA ILE A 62 -12.59 -11.15 4.83
C ILE A 62 -11.92 -10.49 6.04
N VAL A 63 -11.78 -11.22 7.15
CA VAL A 63 -11.14 -10.71 8.37
C VAL A 63 -9.70 -10.27 8.09
N THR A 64 -8.92 -11.08 7.37
CA THR A 64 -7.54 -10.72 7.06
C THR A 64 -7.46 -9.46 6.20
N PHE A 65 -8.37 -9.28 5.25
CA PHE A 65 -8.40 -8.10 4.40
C PHE A 65 -8.70 -6.83 5.21
N GLU A 66 -9.65 -6.88 6.15
CA GLU A 66 -9.95 -5.77 7.05
C GLU A 66 -8.75 -5.37 7.91
N GLU A 67 -8.09 -6.33 8.57
CA GLU A 67 -6.90 -6.07 9.38
C GLU A 67 -5.76 -5.43 8.57
N MET A 68 -5.60 -5.84 7.31
CA MET A 68 -4.57 -5.29 6.44
C MET A 68 -4.87 -3.87 6.00
N LYS A 69 -6.14 -3.53 5.72
CA LYS A 69 -6.55 -2.15 5.44
C LYS A 69 -6.20 -1.24 6.61
N GLU A 70 -6.50 -1.66 7.84
CA GLU A 70 -6.21 -0.89 9.04
C GLU A 70 -4.69 -0.71 9.25
N LYS A 71 -3.90 -1.78 9.09
CA LYS A 71 -2.42 -1.71 9.17
C LYS A 71 -1.83 -0.76 8.13
N LEU A 72 -2.28 -0.84 6.87
CA LEU A 72 -1.82 0.05 5.80
C LEU A 72 -2.21 1.50 6.10
N TYR A 73 -3.45 1.75 6.50
CA TYR A 73 -3.91 3.09 6.86
C TYR A 73 -3.03 3.71 7.94
N ASN A 74 -2.75 2.97 9.03
CA ASN A 74 -1.93 3.45 10.14
C ASN A 74 -0.50 3.76 9.69
N ILE A 75 0.14 2.88 8.91
CA ILE A 75 1.50 3.12 8.36
C ILE A 75 1.54 4.41 7.54
N TYR A 76 0.57 4.59 6.63
CA TYR A 76 0.56 5.74 5.75
C TYR A 76 0.16 7.02 6.46
N LYS A 77 -0.76 6.97 7.42
CA LYS A 77 -1.12 8.09 8.30
C LYS A 77 0.11 8.62 9.03
N THR A 78 0.89 7.74 9.67
CA THR A 78 2.11 8.13 10.38
C THR A 78 3.17 8.70 9.43
N LYS A 79 3.40 8.08 8.26
CA LYS A 79 4.34 8.61 7.26
C LYS A 79 3.92 9.99 6.76
N PHE A 80 2.64 10.19 6.48
CA PHE A 80 2.11 11.46 5.99
C PHE A 80 2.22 12.56 7.07
N GLN A 81 1.85 12.25 8.32
CA GLN A 81 2.02 13.15 9.46
C GLN A 81 3.50 13.57 9.63
N HIS A 82 4.44 12.64 9.50
CA HIS A 82 5.87 12.94 9.58
C HIS A 82 6.34 13.92 8.49
N ILE A 83 5.83 13.78 7.26
CA ILE A 83 6.16 14.68 6.13
C ILE A 83 5.58 16.07 6.36
N VAL A 84 4.33 16.15 6.82
CA VAL A 84 3.65 17.42 7.12
C VAL A 84 4.34 18.16 8.27
N GLN A 85 4.76 17.45 9.33
CA GLN A 85 5.38 18.03 10.51
C GLN A 85 6.87 18.34 10.35
N ASN A 86 7.60 17.56 9.54
CA ASN A 86 9.04 17.74 9.31
C ASN A 86 9.40 17.99 7.84
N PRO A 87 8.82 19.03 7.21
CA PRO A 87 9.07 19.33 5.81
C PRO A 87 10.57 19.45 5.52
N LYS A 88 11.27 20.26 6.33
CA LYS A 88 12.69 20.62 6.15
C LYS A 88 13.68 19.44 6.20
N LYS A 89 13.33 18.32 6.84
CA LYS A 89 14.23 17.15 7.01
C LYS A 89 14.25 16.23 5.78
N TYR A 90 13.17 16.21 5.00
CA TYR A 90 13.09 15.56 3.68
C TYR A 90 13.49 16.50 2.52
N TYR A 91 13.64 17.80 2.79
CA TYR A 91 14.06 18.81 1.80
C TYR A 91 15.58 18.97 1.66
N LYS A 92 16.41 18.25 2.41
CA LYS A 92 17.86 18.52 2.46
C LYS A 92 18.81 17.36 2.17
N LYS A 93 18.37 16.10 2.03
CA LYS A 93 19.34 14.99 2.09
C LYS A 93 19.56 14.11 0.88
N ASP A 94 18.72 14.11 -0.13
CA ASP A 94 19.00 13.29 -1.32
C ASP A 94 18.87 14.16 -2.57
N PHE A 95 19.75 13.92 -3.54
CA PHE A 95 19.96 14.63 -4.80
C PHE A 95 21.00 15.77 -4.78
N TYR A 96 22.26 15.39 -4.48
CA TYR A 96 23.39 15.82 -5.34
C TYR A 96 23.25 15.10 -6.70
#